data_AF-A0A504YWV0-F1
#
_entry.id   AF-A0A504YWV0-F1
#
_cell.length_a   1.000
_cell.length_b   1.000
_cell.length_c   1.000
_cell.angle_alpha   90.00
_cell.angle_beta   90.00
_cell.angle_gamma   90.00
#
_symmetry.space_group_name_H-M   'P 1'
#
loop_
_entity.id
_entity.type
_entity.pdbx_description
1 polymer ?
#
loop_
_entity_poly.entity_id
_entity_poly.type
_entity_poly.pdbx_seq_one_letter_code
_entity_poly.pdbx_strand_id
1 'polypeptide(L)'
;MYIFILLVLPDLVWMHQSSFSCPARFNIIENATCVLLVEQKVEFCGAHQYCESEGTSRGLRTFVPGENMKEIGSILPSECIVHTGITALLSDKRGTKIKWRLGDPGSGKQAIEPPNVDEYNLTGKDAHISSRYVLGYMNGHYVVGKQYGSQSTHVVCEISNRTLSVGVESFSLNWPVEVNPPYFEDDYISGCFKITEADTLMKCCLK
;
A
#
# COMPACT_ATOMS: atom_id res chain seq x y z
N MET A 1 -50.90 3.54 -36.50
CA MET A 1 -49.88 4.27 -35.72
C MET A 1 -49.94 3.75 -34.28
N TYR A 2 -48.80 3.32 -33.72
CA TYR A 2 -48.58 2.81 -32.35
C TYR A 2 -48.88 1.33 -32.00
N ILE A 3 -48.31 0.34 -32.70
CA ILE A 3 -48.13 -1.01 -32.11
C ILE A 3 -46.83 -1.65 -32.62
N PHE A 4 -45.67 -1.03 -32.36
CA PHE A 4 -44.37 -1.66 -32.68
C PHE A 4 -43.24 -1.33 -31.67
N ILE A 5 -43.56 -0.74 -30.51
CA ILE A 5 -42.55 -0.29 -29.53
C ILE A 5 -42.43 -1.22 -28.30
N LEU A 6 -43.26 -2.25 -28.16
CA LEU A 6 -43.32 -3.05 -26.92
C LEU A 6 -42.54 -4.38 -26.92
N LEU A 7 -41.83 -4.74 -28.00
CA LEU A 7 -41.12 -6.04 -28.08
C LEU A 7 -39.59 -5.95 -27.95
N VAL A 8 -39.03 -4.78 -27.63
CA VAL A 8 -37.56 -4.61 -27.48
C VAL A 8 -37.14 -4.43 -26.00
N LEU A 9 -38.10 -4.47 -25.06
CA LEU A 9 -37.83 -4.22 -23.64
C LEU A 9 -37.57 -5.44 -22.73
N PRO A 10 -37.78 -6.72 -23.11
CA PRO A 10 -37.36 -7.84 -22.26
C PRO A 10 -35.86 -8.18 -22.37
N ASP A 11 -35.23 -7.94 -23.53
CA ASP A 11 -33.84 -8.37 -23.77
C ASP A 11 -32.78 -7.40 -23.19
N LEU A 12 -33.18 -6.18 -22.82
CA LEU A 12 -32.29 -5.19 -22.19
C LEU A 12 -32.15 -5.35 -20.67
N VAL A 13 -32.94 -6.23 -20.03
CA VAL A 13 -32.85 -6.48 -18.58
C VAL A 13 -31.82 -7.59 -18.26
N TRP A 14 -31.26 -8.25 -19.28
CA TRP A 14 -30.25 -9.30 -19.14
C TRP A 14 -28.81 -8.82 -19.42
N MET A 15 -28.53 -7.52 -19.28
CA MET A 15 -27.14 -7.05 -19.22
C MET A 15 -26.59 -7.20 -17.80
N HIS A 16 -25.93 -8.34 -17.58
CA HIS A 16 -24.78 -8.54 -16.71
C HIS A 16 -24.88 -8.10 -15.24
N GLN A 17 -25.47 -8.95 -14.41
CA GLN A 17 -24.89 -9.21 -13.08
C GLN A 17 -23.71 -10.18 -13.23
N SER A 18 -22.59 -9.69 -13.75
CA SER A 18 -21.34 -10.43 -13.65
C SER A 18 -20.97 -10.47 -12.16
N SER A 19 -21.05 -11.63 -11.52
CA SER A 19 -20.62 -11.78 -10.14
C SER A 19 -19.14 -11.40 -10.06
N PHE A 20 -18.83 -10.41 -9.22
CA PHE A 20 -17.45 -10.07 -8.94
C PHE A 20 -16.74 -11.29 -8.37
N SER A 21 -15.62 -11.68 -8.96
CA SER A 21 -14.80 -12.80 -8.51
C SER A 21 -13.33 -12.39 -8.49
N CYS A 22 -12.63 -12.78 -7.43
CA CYS A 22 -11.20 -12.54 -7.34
C CYS A 22 -10.42 -13.54 -8.21
N PRO A 23 -9.22 -13.16 -8.69
CA PRO A 23 -8.30 -14.10 -9.30
C PRO A 23 -7.99 -15.28 -8.39
N ALA A 24 -7.56 -16.41 -8.97
CA ALA A 24 -7.28 -17.63 -8.22
C ALA A 24 -6.33 -17.37 -7.03
N ARG A 25 -6.68 -17.91 -5.85
CA ARG A 25 -5.99 -17.77 -4.54
C ARG A 25 -6.14 -16.41 -3.83
N PHE A 26 -6.86 -15.46 -4.41
CA PHE A 26 -7.26 -14.25 -3.70
C PHE A 26 -8.61 -14.47 -3.02
N ASN A 27 -8.73 -13.97 -1.80
CA ASN A 27 -9.98 -13.95 -1.05
C ASN A 27 -10.70 -12.63 -1.31
N ILE A 28 -12.02 -12.68 -1.43
CA ILE A 28 -12.86 -11.49 -1.42
C ILE A 28 -13.05 -11.10 0.04
N ILE A 29 -12.74 -9.84 0.37
CA ILE A 29 -13.15 -9.21 1.63
C ILE A 29 -14.31 -8.24 1.39
N GLU A 30 -14.71 -7.49 2.42
CA GLU A 30 -15.71 -6.44 2.28
C GLU A 30 -15.38 -5.46 1.14
N ASN A 31 -16.41 -4.85 0.55
CA ASN A 31 -16.31 -3.90 -0.58
C ASN A 31 -15.75 -4.48 -1.89
N ALA A 32 -15.81 -5.81 -2.09
CA ALA A 32 -15.29 -6.47 -3.29
C ALA A 32 -13.78 -6.23 -3.48
N THR A 33 -13.03 -6.09 -2.39
CA THR A 33 -11.56 -6.01 -2.44
C THR A 33 -10.97 -7.41 -2.46
N CYS A 34 -9.97 -7.63 -3.31
CA CYS A 34 -9.29 -8.91 -3.44
C CYS A 34 -7.95 -8.89 -2.71
N VAL A 35 -7.76 -9.84 -1.80
CA VAL A 35 -6.55 -9.94 -0.99
C VAL A 35 -5.94 -11.33 -1.05
N LEU A 36 -4.63 -11.37 -1.17
CA LEU A 36 -3.83 -12.57 -1.07
C LEU A 36 -3.17 -12.58 0.32
N LEU A 37 -3.34 -13.69 1.05
CA LEU A 37 -2.70 -13.95 2.33
C LEU A 37 -1.76 -15.14 2.18
N VAL A 38 -0.48 -14.96 2.49
CA VAL A 38 0.53 -16.02 2.39
C VAL A 38 1.37 -16.05 3.67
N GLU A 39 1.63 -17.25 4.19
CA GLU A 39 2.59 -17.45 5.27
C GLU A 39 4.00 -17.20 4.72
N GLN A 40 4.62 -16.10 5.16
CA GLN A 40 5.90 -15.66 4.66
C GLN A 40 6.56 -14.76 5.71
N LYS A 41 7.78 -15.14 6.11
CA LYS A 41 8.59 -14.38 7.06
C LYS A 41 9.48 -13.41 6.32
N VAL A 42 9.12 -12.13 6.35
CA VAL A 42 9.86 -11.06 5.69
C VAL A 42 9.82 -9.79 6.52
N GLU A 43 10.82 -8.94 6.34
CA GLU A 43 10.79 -7.56 6.84
C GLU A 43 9.88 -6.69 5.96
N PHE A 44 9.68 -5.44 6.37
CA PHE A 44 8.79 -4.49 5.70
C PHE A 44 9.03 -4.39 4.19
N CYS A 45 10.29 -4.25 3.76
CA CYS A 45 10.62 -4.16 2.34
C CYS A 45 10.41 -5.47 1.59
N GLY A 46 10.66 -6.60 2.27
CA GLY A 46 10.41 -7.92 1.68
C GLY A 46 8.92 -8.16 1.44
N ALA A 47 8.04 -7.68 2.31
CA ALA A 47 6.59 -7.75 2.09
C ALA A 47 6.16 -6.93 0.86
N HIS A 48 6.69 -5.71 0.70
CA HIS A 48 6.40 -4.86 -0.47
C HIS A 48 6.92 -5.49 -1.76
N GLN A 49 8.16 -5.97 -1.76
CA GLN A 49 8.76 -6.65 -2.89
C GLN A 49 8.01 -7.95 -3.25
N TYR A 50 7.55 -8.70 -2.25
CA TYR A 50 6.74 -9.89 -2.46
C TYR A 50 5.43 -9.55 -3.17
N CYS A 51 4.70 -8.55 -2.67
CA CYS A 51 3.43 -8.14 -3.29
C CYS A 51 3.63 -7.59 -4.70
N GLU A 52 4.68 -6.81 -4.96
CA GLU A 52 5.02 -6.38 -6.31
C GLU A 52 5.27 -7.58 -7.23
N SER A 53 6.18 -8.48 -6.83
CA SER A 53 6.61 -9.62 -7.64
C SER A 53 5.46 -10.58 -7.96
N GLU A 54 4.63 -10.87 -6.95
CA GLU A 54 3.47 -11.75 -7.10
C GLU A 54 2.42 -11.14 -8.03
N GLY A 55 2.16 -9.83 -7.90
CA GLY A 55 1.28 -9.08 -8.80
C GLY A 55 1.77 -9.11 -10.23
N THR A 56 3.02 -8.70 -10.45
CA THR A 56 3.64 -8.67 -11.78
C THR A 56 3.62 -10.04 -12.44
N SER A 57 3.91 -11.12 -11.70
CA SER A 57 3.87 -12.49 -12.25
C SER A 57 2.49 -12.91 -12.75
N ARG A 58 1.43 -12.27 -12.25
CA ARG A 58 0.02 -12.54 -12.60
C ARG A 58 -0.58 -11.46 -13.51
N GLY A 59 0.20 -10.45 -13.91
CA GLY A 59 -0.30 -9.30 -14.67
C GLY A 59 -1.25 -8.41 -13.85
N LEU A 60 -1.09 -8.38 -12.53
CA LEU A 60 -1.88 -7.60 -11.58
C LEU A 60 -1.03 -6.51 -10.92
N ARG A 61 -1.65 -5.40 -10.52
CA ARG A 61 -1.03 -4.43 -9.59
C ARG A 61 -1.42 -4.83 -8.18
N THR A 62 -0.49 -5.41 -7.42
CA THR A 62 -0.72 -5.69 -6.00
C THR A 62 0.24 -4.92 -5.12
N PHE A 63 -0.21 -4.59 -3.90
CA PHE A 63 0.53 -3.78 -2.94
C PHE A 63 0.20 -4.23 -1.51
N VAL A 64 1.02 -3.82 -0.54
CA VAL A 64 0.74 -4.07 0.88
C VAL A 64 -0.34 -3.09 1.34
N PRO A 65 -1.48 -3.57 1.87
CA PRO A 65 -2.64 -2.72 2.18
C PRO A 65 -2.36 -1.79 3.36
N GLY A 66 -2.85 -0.56 3.29
CA GLY A 66 -2.90 0.38 4.40
C GLY A 66 -4.34 0.71 4.80
N GLU A 67 -5.15 1.14 3.83
CA GLU A 67 -6.50 1.67 4.05
C GLU A 67 -7.46 0.59 4.54
N ASN A 68 -7.48 -0.55 3.84
CA ASN A 68 -8.39 -1.67 4.13
C ASN A 68 -7.85 -2.66 5.18
N MET A 69 -6.75 -2.32 5.87
CA MET A 69 -6.07 -3.29 6.75
C MET A 69 -6.93 -3.68 7.96
N LYS A 70 -7.84 -2.80 8.41
CA LYS A 70 -8.74 -3.12 9.52
C LYS A 70 -9.75 -4.21 9.13
N GLU A 71 -10.33 -4.11 7.94
CA GLU A 71 -11.27 -5.06 7.37
C GLU A 71 -10.57 -6.40 7.09
N ILE A 72 -9.36 -6.35 6.54
CA ILE A 72 -8.49 -7.51 6.33
C ILE A 72 -8.18 -8.22 7.65
N GLY A 73 -8.06 -7.48 8.75
CA GLY A 73 -7.82 -8.04 10.08
C GLY A 73 -8.79 -9.15 10.48
N SER A 74 -10.01 -9.15 9.94
CA SER A 74 -11.03 -10.18 10.21
C SER A 74 -10.71 -11.57 9.62
N ILE A 75 -9.89 -11.63 8.57
CA ILE A 75 -9.52 -12.90 7.90
C ILE A 75 -8.12 -13.39 8.29
N LEU A 76 -7.40 -12.62 9.11
CA LEU A 76 -6.06 -13.03 9.53
C LEU A 76 -6.12 -14.13 10.60
N PRO A 77 -5.16 -15.06 10.61
CA PRO A 77 -5.04 -16.03 11.69
C PRO A 77 -4.89 -15.37 13.07
N SER A 78 -5.35 -16.06 14.11
CA SER A 78 -5.01 -15.71 15.49
C SER A 78 -3.48 -15.74 15.64
N GLU A 79 -2.88 -14.67 16.17
CA GLU A 79 -1.42 -14.49 16.29
C GLU A 79 -0.68 -14.23 14.97
N CYS A 80 -1.30 -13.47 14.07
CA CYS A 80 -0.65 -12.94 12.88
C CYS A 80 0.14 -11.65 13.18
N ILE A 81 1.25 -11.49 12.45
CA ILE A 81 2.01 -10.23 12.35
C ILE A 81 2.14 -9.95 10.87
N VAL A 82 1.59 -8.83 10.41
CA VAL A 82 1.67 -8.39 9.01
C VAL A 82 2.16 -6.95 8.94
N HIS A 83 2.94 -6.64 7.90
CA HIS A 83 3.28 -5.25 7.60
C HIS A 83 2.11 -4.57 6.90
N THR A 84 1.93 -3.27 7.14
CA THR A 84 0.91 -2.46 6.45
C THR A 84 1.59 -1.49 5.47
N GLY A 85 0.81 -0.93 4.55
CA GLY A 85 1.23 0.16 3.68
C GLY A 85 1.35 1.51 4.40
N ILE A 86 1.07 1.60 5.71
CA ILE A 86 1.09 2.88 6.44
C ILE A 86 2.49 3.18 6.96
N THR A 87 3.04 4.33 6.57
CA THR A 87 4.43 4.70 6.90
C THR A 87 4.59 6.15 7.35
N ALA A 88 5.61 6.39 8.16
CA ALA A 88 6.08 7.72 8.54
C ALA A 88 7.33 8.16 7.76
N LEU A 89 7.79 7.35 6.79
CA LEU A 89 9.10 7.48 6.14
C LEU A 89 9.30 8.84 5.43
N LEU A 90 8.20 9.45 4.96
CA LEU A 90 8.20 10.75 4.27
C LEU A 90 7.76 11.91 5.17
N SER A 91 7.86 11.77 6.49
CA SER A 91 7.58 12.86 7.43
C SER A 91 8.66 13.95 7.34
N ASP A 92 8.24 15.22 7.43
CA ASP A 92 9.17 16.35 7.48
C ASP A 92 9.90 16.35 8.83
N LYS A 93 11.24 16.28 8.81
CA LYS A 93 12.10 16.30 10.01
C LYS A 93 11.97 17.59 10.83
N ARG A 94 11.54 18.69 10.21
CA ARG A 94 11.32 19.98 10.88
C ARG A 94 9.98 20.03 11.62
N GLY A 95 9.09 19.08 11.34
CA GLY A 95 7.81 18.94 12.04
C GLY A 95 8.02 18.39 13.46
N THR A 96 7.22 18.89 14.40
CA THR A 96 7.20 18.38 15.79
C THR A 96 6.33 17.14 15.96
N LYS A 97 5.65 16.71 14.89
CA LYS A 97 4.71 15.58 14.85
C LYS A 97 4.94 14.72 13.62
N ILE A 98 4.81 13.41 13.79
CA ILE A 98 4.85 12.44 12.69
C ILE A 98 3.64 12.61 11.78
N LYS A 99 3.86 12.46 10.47
CA LYS A 99 2.80 12.43 9.46
C LYS A 99 2.76 11.06 8.80
N TRP A 100 1.82 10.25 9.25
CA TRP A 100 1.55 8.93 8.68
C TRP A 100 0.91 9.07 7.30
N ARG A 101 1.27 8.18 6.37
CA ARG A 101 0.73 8.17 5.00
C ARG A 101 0.50 6.75 4.52
N LEU A 102 -0.48 6.61 3.64
CA LEU A 102 -0.79 5.37 2.94
C LEU A 102 0.19 5.13 1.78
N GLY A 103 0.70 3.92 1.66
CA GLY A 103 1.43 3.41 0.48
C GLY A 103 0.48 2.95 -0.63
N ASP A 104 -0.82 2.99 -0.37
CA ASP A 104 -1.88 2.55 -1.26
C ASP A 104 -1.88 3.39 -2.54
N PRO A 105 -1.97 2.75 -3.73
CA PRO A 105 -1.95 3.45 -5.01
C PRO A 105 -2.95 4.62 -5.07
N GLY A 106 -2.40 5.82 -5.15
CA GLY A 106 -3.13 7.09 -5.27
C GLY A 106 -3.72 7.67 -3.98
N SER A 107 -3.51 7.05 -2.82
CA SER A 107 -3.90 7.60 -1.50
C SER A 107 -2.73 8.27 -0.76
N GLY A 108 -1.48 8.05 -1.19
CA GLY A 108 -0.29 8.55 -0.49
C GLY A 108 -0.02 10.05 -0.50
N LYS A 109 -0.92 10.89 -1.05
CA LYS A 109 -0.75 12.36 -1.02
C LYS A 109 -1.01 12.95 0.36
N GLN A 110 -2.01 12.42 1.06
CA GLN A 110 -2.53 13.03 2.27
C GLN A 110 -1.95 12.33 3.49
N ALA A 111 -1.58 13.11 4.50
CA ALA A 111 -1.28 12.55 5.79
C ALA A 111 -2.59 12.05 6.41
N ILE A 112 -2.53 10.88 7.05
CA ILE A 112 -3.64 10.30 7.78
C ILE A 112 -3.35 10.38 9.29
N GLU A 113 -4.43 10.37 10.07
CA GLU A 113 -4.36 10.12 11.50
C GLU A 113 -4.65 8.62 11.70
N PRO A 114 -3.66 7.79 12.07
CA PRO A 114 -3.93 6.38 12.30
C PRO A 114 -4.85 6.20 13.50
N PRO A 115 -5.65 5.12 13.53
CA PRO A 115 -6.60 4.87 14.61
C PRO A 115 -5.86 4.62 15.93
N ASN A 116 -6.15 5.40 16.99
CA ASN A 116 -5.46 5.50 18.29
C ASN A 116 -4.28 6.50 18.33
N VAL A 117 -4.60 7.77 18.09
CA VAL A 117 -3.68 8.94 17.96
C VAL A 117 -2.71 9.15 19.13
N ASP A 118 -3.01 8.67 20.34
CA ASP A 118 -2.20 8.93 21.53
C ASP A 118 -0.96 8.01 21.65
N GLU A 119 -0.99 6.80 21.09
CA GLU A 119 0.15 5.86 21.10
C GLU A 119 1.14 6.14 19.96
N TYR A 120 0.70 6.90 18.94
CA TYR A 120 1.43 7.10 17.68
C TYR A 120 1.90 8.53 17.44
N ASN A 121 1.66 9.43 18.41
CA ASN A 121 2.18 10.79 18.44
C ASN A 121 3.60 10.80 19.03
N LEU A 122 4.57 10.29 18.27
CA LEU A 122 5.97 10.55 18.61
C LEU A 122 6.22 12.06 18.44
N THR A 123 6.72 12.70 19.49
CA THR A 123 7.01 14.14 19.51
C THR A 123 8.48 14.39 19.82
N GLY A 124 8.97 15.59 19.52
CA GLY A 124 10.34 15.98 19.85
C GLY A 124 11.40 15.19 19.07
N LYS A 125 12.42 14.66 19.76
CA LYS A 125 13.55 13.96 19.12
C LYS A 125 13.13 12.67 18.41
N ASP A 126 12.08 12.01 18.88
CA ASP A 126 11.59 10.76 18.28
C ASP A 126 10.83 11.03 16.96
N ALA A 127 10.23 12.22 16.82
CA ALA A 127 9.68 12.67 15.53
C ALA A 127 10.79 12.95 14.50
N HIS A 128 11.99 13.33 14.94
CA HIS A 128 13.12 13.59 14.04
C HIS A 128 13.67 12.32 13.37
N ILE A 129 13.54 11.15 14.03
CA ILE A 129 13.93 9.84 13.48
C ILE A 129 12.76 9.11 12.79
N SER A 130 11.68 9.84 12.48
CA SER A 130 10.45 9.29 11.91
C SER A 130 10.60 8.62 10.55
N SER A 131 11.70 8.91 9.84
CA SER A 131 12.09 8.24 8.60
C SER A 131 12.34 6.73 8.73
N ARG A 132 12.06 6.13 9.91
CA ARG A 132 12.28 4.71 10.24
C ARG A 132 11.02 3.97 10.64
N TYR A 133 9.93 4.68 10.92
CA TYR A 133 8.74 4.08 11.50
C TYR A 133 7.70 3.69 10.43
N VAL A 134 7.11 2.53 10.67
CA VAL A 134 6.04 1.93 9.89
C VAL A 134 4.98 1.42 10.86
N LEU A 135 3.73 1.29 10.41
CA LEU A 135 2.72 0.57 11.18
C LEU A 135 2.67 -0.89 10.72
N GLY A 136 2.84 -1.81 11.66
CA GLY A 136 2.44 -3.19 11.51
C GLY A 136 1.01 -3.39 12.00
N TYR A 137 0.44 -4.56 11.69
CA TYR A 137 -0.82 -5.01 12.25
C TYR A 137 -0.59 -6.35 12.95
N MET A 138 -0.91 -6.40 14.25
CA MET A 138 -0.67 -7.54 15.12
C MET A 138 -1.84 -7.72 16.08
N ASN A 139 -2.32 -8.95 16.20
CA ASN A 139 -3.39 -9.30 17.15
C ASN A 139 -4.63 -8.39 17.08
N GLY A 140 -5.02 -7.93 15.88
CA GLY A 140 -6.19 -7.08 15.68
C GLY A 140 -5.97 -5.58 15.90
N HIS A 141 -4.72 -5.14 16.10
CA HIS A 141 -4.39 -3.74 16.35
C HIS A 141 -3.17 -3.29 15.53
N TYR A 142 -3.09 -1.99 15.25
CA TYR A 142 -1.90 -1.40 14.69
C TYR A 142 -0.79 -1.31 15.74
N VAL A 143 0.46 -1.40 15.32
CA VAL A 143 1.64 -1.29 16.20
C VAL A 143 2.73 -0.50 15.48
N VAL A 144 3.35 0.45 16.17
CA VAL A 144 4.51 1.17 15.63
C VAL A 144 5.74 0.28 15.68
N GLY A 145 6.35 0.07 14.52
CA GLY A 145 7.59 -0.67 14.37
C GLY A 145 8.65 0.14 13.63
N LYS A 146 9.90 -0.29 13.76
CA LYS A 146 10.95 0.12 12.83
C LYS A 146 10.86 -0.72 11.57
N GLN A 147 11.18 -0.13 10.41
CA GLN A 147 11.18 -0.81 9.12
C GLN A 147 11.95 -2.14 9.10
N TYR A 148 13.09 -2.19 9.80
CA TYR A 148 13.97 -3.38 9.92
C TYR A 148 13.89 -4.04 11.31
N GLY A 149 12.84 -3.76 12.08
CA GLY A 149 12.75 -4.16 13.48
C GLY A 149 12.12 -5.54 13.71
N SER A 150 11.31 -6.02 12.76
CA SER A 150 10.55 -7.26 12.92
C SER A 150 10.26 -7.95 11.59
N GLN A 151 10.19 -9.27 11.66
CA GLN A 151 9.68 -10.11 10.57
C GLN A 151 8.17 -10.31 10.74
N SER A 152 7.46 -10.33 9.62
CA SER A 152 6.07 -10.77 9.58
C SER A 152 5.97 -12.28 9.82
N THR A 153 4.78 -12.76 10.20
CA THR A 153 4.43 -14.18 10.05
C THR A 153 3.73 -14.42 8.72
N HIS A 154 3.04 -13.40 8.20
CA HIS A 154 2.31 -13.46 6.94
C HIS A 154 2.51 -12.19 6.12
N VAL A 155 2.35 -12.31 4.80
CA VAL A 155 2.26 -11.18 3.88
C VAL A 155 0.83 -11.08 3.37
N VAL A 156 0.29 -9.87 3.37
CA VAL A 156 -0.99 -9.54 2.74
C VAL A 156 -0.74 -8.65 1.54
N CYS A 157 -1.32 -9.02 0.40
CA CYS A 157 -1.29 -8.22 -0.81
C CYS A 157 -2.71 -7.91 -1.27
N GLU A 158 -3.01 -6.65 -1.50
CA GLU A 158 -4.27 -6.18 -2.05
C GLU A 158 -4.13 -5.89 -3.55
N ILE A 159 -5.15 -6.26 -4.34
CA ILE A 159 -5.24 -5.86 -5.75
C ILE A 159 -5.68 -4.40 -5.84
N SER A 160 -4.91 -3.59 -6.55
CA SER A 160 -5.28 -2.20 -6.82
C SER A 160 -6.52 -2.12 -7.71
N ASN A 161 -7.50 -1.33 -7.27
CA ASN A 161 -8.64 -0.94 -8.10
C ASN A 161 -8.29 0.08 -9.19
N ARG A 162 -7.05 0.60 -9.20
CA ARG A 162 -6.58 1.54 -10.22
C ARG A 162 -6.08 0.77 -11.43
N THR A 163 -6.51 1.22 -12.61
CA THR A 163 -6.00 0.70 -13.87
C THR A 163 -4.48 0.86 -13.93
N LEU A 164 -3.79 -0.22 -14.32
CA LEU A 164 -2.39 -0.14 -14.71
C LEU A 164 -2.32 0.77 -15.93
N SER A 165 -1.88 2.00 -15.72
CA SER A 165 -1.44 2.86 -16.81
C SER A 165 -0.32 2.12 -17.53
N VAL A 166 -0.52 1.78 -18.80
CA VAL A 166 0.52 1.19 -19.67
C VAL A 166 1.62 2.23 -20.00
N GLY A 167 1.49 3.47 -19.51
CA GLY A 167 2.50 4.51 -19.61
C GLY A 167 3.35 4.64 -18.34
N VAL A 168 4.55 5.20 -18.52
CA VAL A 168 5.47 5.62 -17.44
C VAL A 168 4.67 6.37 -16.37
N GLU A 169 4.65 5.83 -15.14
CA GLU A 169 4.05 6.52 -14.01
C GLU A 169 4.91 7.76 -13.71
N SER A 170 4.36 8.95 -13.92
CA SER A 170 5.08 10.19 -13.69
C SER A 170 5.43 10.32 -12.21
N PHE A 171 6.72 10.14 -11.88
CA PHE A 171 7.23 10.41 -10.55
C PHE A 171 7.21 11.92 -10.30
N SER A 172 6.33 12.38 -9.42
CA SER A 172 6.26 13.79 -9.04
C SER A 172 7.27 14.07 -7.94
N LEU A 173 8.31 14.87 -8.25
CA LEU A 173 9.26 15.39 -7.26
C LEU A 173 8.59 16.27 -6.19
N ASN A 174 7.39 16.78 -6.47
CA ASN A 174 6.63 17.67 -5.58
C ASN A 174 5.66 16.90 -4.68
N TRP A 175 5.91 15.60 -4.45
CA TRP A 175 4.96 14.70 -3.81
C TRP A 175 5.33 14.35 -2.36
N PRO A 176 4.42 14.53 -1.40
CA PRO A 176 3.38 15.56 -1.29
C PRO A 176 3.88 16.86 -0.64
N VAL A 177 5.19 16.98 -0.42
CA VAL A 177 5.86 18.17 0.09
C VAL A 177 7.05 18.42 -0.84
N GLU A 178 7.41 19.67 -1.07
CA GLU A 178 8.67 19.99 -1.77
C GLU A 178 9.80 19.27 -1.04
N VAL A 179 10.42 18.30 -1.71
CA VAL A 179 11.51 17.50 -1.17
C VAL A 179 12.75 18.39 -1.13
N ASN A 180 12.76 19.36 -0.20
CA ASN A 180 13.90 20.23 0.01
C ASN A 180 15.01 19.38 0.64
N PRO A 181 16.21 19.30 0.04
CA PRO A 181 17.36 18.71 0.71
C PRO A 181 17.46 19.28 2.14
N PRO A 182 17.58 18.42 3.17
CA PRO A 182 18.12 17.07 3.09
C PRO A 182 17.11 15.99 3.52
N TYR A 183 16.32 15.49 2.59
CA TYR A 183 15.75 14.15 2.77
C TYR A 183 16.85 13.07 2.70
N PHE A 184 18.01 13.39 2.09
CA PHE A 184 19.10 12.46 1.80
C PHE A 184 20.47 12.74 2.48
N GLU A 185 20.62 13.73 3.36
CA GLU A 185 21.95 14.06 3.97
C GLU A 185 22.17 13.44 5.37
N ASP A 186 21.41 12.43 5.75
CA ASP A 186 21.50 11.81 7.07
C ASP A 186 21.76 10.30 6.94
N ASP A 187 22.71 9.78 7.72
CA ASP A 187 23.04 8.35 7.83
C ASP A 187 21.83 7.50 8.30
N TYR A 188 20.73 8.14 8.69
CA TYR A 188 19.52 7.52 9.21
C TYR A 188 18.35 7.38 8.23
N ILE A 189 18.54 7.65 6.93
CA ILE A 189 17.53 7.39 5.90
C ILE A 189 17.16 5.91 5.91
N SER A 190 15.87 5.63 5.99
CA SER A 190 15.36 4.28 5.90
C SER A 190 14.24 4.25 4.87
N GLY A 191 14.29 3.24 4.01
CA GLY A 191 13.47 3.12 2.81
C GLY A 191 13.84 1.85 2.07
N CYS A 192 12.94 1.40 1.21
CA CYS A 192 13.20 0.21 0.39
C CYS A 192 13.88 0.66 -0.90
N PHE A 193 15.21 0.62 -0.92
CA PHE A 193 16.01 1.06 -2.07
C PHE A 193 16.59 -0.15 -2.80
N LYS A 194 16.47 -0.15 -4.13
CA LYS A 194 17.24 -1.02 -5.03
C LYS A 194 18.25 -0.15 -5.75
N ILE A 195 19.53 -0.39 -5.48
CA ILE A 195 20.62 0.32 -6.15
C ILE A 195 21.00 -0.48 -7.40
N THR A 196 21.07 0.18 -8.55
CA THR A 196 21.46 -0.44 -9.81
C THR A 196 22.50 0.42 -10.50
N GLU A 197 23.48 -0.23 -11.13
CA GLU A 197 24.42 0.46 -12.01
C GLU A 197 23.80 0.63 -13.40
N ALA A 198 23.96 1.83 -13.94
CA ALA A 198 23.52 2.19 -15.28
C ALA A 198 24.47 3.24 -15.87
N ASP A 199 24.75 3.11 -17.18
CA ASP A 199 25.67 4.03 -17.86
C ASP A 199 25.12 5.46 -17.99
N THR A 200 23.79 5.62 -17.88
CA THR A 200 23.11 6.92 -17.98
C THR A 200 21.92 6.97 -17.06
N LEU A 201 21.51 8.19 -16.67
CA LEU A 201 20.28 8.43 -15.90
C LEU A 201 19.05 7.85 -16.61
N MET A 202 18.97 7.99 -17.94
CA MET A 202 17.87 7.44 -18.73
C MET A 202 17.80 5.90 -18.63
N LYS A 203 18.95 5.21 -18.71
CA LYS A 203 18.99 3.76 -18.51
C LYS A 203 18.61 3.37 -17.08
N CYS A 204 18.95 4.20 -16.08
CA CYS A 204 18.54 3.99 -14.70
C CYS A 204 17.02 4.09 -14.53
N CYS A 205 16.35 5.03 -15.20
CA CYS A 205 14.89 5.18 -15.15
C CYS A 205 14.12 4.04 -15.82
N LEU A 206 14.78 3.21 -16.62
CA LEU A 206 14.18 2.07 -17.33
C LEU A 206 14.45 0.71 -16.65
N LYS A 207 15.16 0.69 -15.51
CA LYS A 207 15.51 -0.50 -14.74
C LYS A 207 14.53 -0.74 -13.60
#